data_AF-A0A6B0X4M8-F1
#
_entry.id   AF-A0A6B0X4M8-F1
#
_cell.length_a   1.000
_cell.length_b   1.000
_cell.length_c   1.000
_cell.angle_alpha   90.00
_cell.angle_beta   90.00
_cell.angle_gamma   90.00
#
_symmetry.space_group_name_H-M   'P 1'
#
loop_
_entity.id
_entity.type
_entity.pdbx_description
1 polymer ?
#
loop_
_entity_poly.entity_id
_entity_poly.type
_entity_poly.pdbx_seq_one_letter_code
_entity_poly.pdbx_strand_id
1 'polypeptide(L)'
;MNPNEIKNQVLTENTAQGVLNHLKALESNRARMQTRWIWELLQNARDTSPDDGQRLVASVKYEQGELIFQHNGAKFKIKEIAHLIYHGSTKFEDEETIGQYGSGFLTTHLLSPTIDVSGQLEDGKFFKFCLTREIGSVKELSESMDRAWENFNDSQSEIPPSDFTTQFRYPVADDAADAVAEG
;
A
#
# COMPACT_ATOMS: atom_id res chain seq x y z
N MET A 1 -11.27 -13.23 -24.24
CA MET A 1 -10.89 -13.61 -22.87
C MET A 1 -11.48 -14.95 -22.53
N ASN A 2 -10.73 -15.79 -21.82
CA ASN A 2 -11.21 -17.07 -21.29
C ASN A 2 -12.07 -16.85 -20.02
N PRO A 3 -12.85 -17.85 -19.55
CA PRO A 3 -13.73 -17.68 -18.39
C PRO A 3 -13.02 -17.23 -17.10
N ASN A 4 -11.76 -17.64 -16.87
CA ASN A 4 -11.00 -17.20 -15.70
C ASN A 4 -10.54 -15.75 -15.81
N GLU A 5 -10.15 -15.30 -17.00
CA GLU A 5 -9.82 -13.89 -17.25
C GLU A 5 -11.04 -12.99 -17.01
N ILE A 6 -12.23 -13.38 -17.51
CA ILE A 6 -13.47 -12.63 -17.27
C ILE A 6 -13.81 -12.60 -15.78
N LYS A 7 -13.70 -13.74 -15.08
CA LYS A 7 -13.93 -13.80 -13.64
C LYS A 7 -12.98 -12.88 -12.89
N ASN A 8 -11.69 -12.89 -13.21
CA ASN A 8 -10.69 -12.05 -12.55
C ASN A 8 -10.94 -10.57 -12.83
N GLN A 9 -11.27 -10.21 -14.07
CA GLN A 9 -11.64 -8.83 -14.42
C GLN A 9 -12.81 -8.33 -13.57
N VAL A 10 -13.89 -9.11 -13.48
CA VAL A 10 -15.07 -8.74 -12.67
C VAL A 10 -14.73 -8.61 -11.18
N LEU A 11 -13.88 -9.48 -10.65
CA LEU A 11 -13.41 -9.38 -9.26
C LEU A 11 -12.59 -8.09 -9.06
N THR A 12 -11.66 -7.80 -9.96
CA THR A 12 -10.86 -6.56 -9.93
C THR A 12 -11.74 -5.31 -10.01
N GLU A 13 -12.75 -5.29 -10.87
CA GLU A 13 -13.70 -4.16 -10.99
C GLU A 13 -14.51 -3.94 -9.72
N ASN A 14 -15.07 -5.00 -9.12
CA ASN A 14 -15.82 -4.91 -7.86
C ASN A 14 -14.93 -4.38 -6.72
N THR A 15 -13.72 -4.89 -6.66
CA THR A 15 -12.73 -4.49 -5.67
C THR A 15 -12.28 -3.05 -5.86
N ALA A 16 -12.02 -2.62 -7.10
CA ALA A 16 -11.71 -1.24 -7.43
C ALA A 16 -12.86 -0.30 -7.03
N GLN A 17 -14.12 -0.69 -7.25
CA GLN A 17 -15.26 0.08 -6.80
C GLN A 17 -15.28 0.28 -5.28
N GLY A 18 -14.94 -0.76 -4.51
CA GLY A 18 -14.80 -0.68 -3.05
C GLY A 18 -13.68 0.28 -2.63
N VAL A 19 -12.51 0.16 -3.24
CA VAL A 19 -11.36 1.06 -2.99
C VAL A 19 -11.71 2.51 -3.34
N LEU A 20 -12.37 2.76 -4.47
CA LEU A 20 -12.78 4.10 -4.89
C LEU A 20 -13.73 4.74 -3.89
N ASN A 21 -14.70 3.99 -3.37
CA ASN A 21 -15.62 4.48 -2.34
C ASN A 21 -14.88 4.83 -1.04
N HIS A 22 -13.91 4.00 -0.66
CA HIS A 22 -13.09 4.25 0.53
C HIS A 22 -12.22 5.50 0.36
N LEU A 23 -11.58 5.68 -0.80
CA LEU A 23 -10.78 6.89 -1.11
C LEU A 23 -11.65 8.16 -1.02
N LYS A 24 -12.86 8.13 -1.58
CA LYS A 24 -13.83 9.24 -1.47
C LYS A 24 -14.20 9.55 -0.01
N ALA A 25 -14.37 8.52 0.81
CA ALA A 25 -14.65 8.69 2.24
C ALA A 25 -13.47 9.27 3.01
N LEU A 26 -12.24 8.83 2.72
CA LEU A 26 -11.01 9.41 3.28
C LEU A 26 -10.86 10.87 2.91
N GLU A 27 -11.06 11.22 1.64
CA GLU A 27 -10.95 12.59 1.14
C GLU A 27 -11.97 13.51 1.81
N SER A 28 -13.22 13.05 1.93
CA SER A 28 -14.29 13.79 2.61
C SER A 28 -14.01 14.02 4.10
N ASN A 29 -13.11 13.24 4.71
CA ASN A 29 -12.71 13.33 6.11
C ASN A 29 -11.22 13.70 6.28
N ARG A 30 -10.57 14.26 5.25
CA ARG A 30 -9.12 14.48 5.19
C ARG A 30 -8.57 15.16 6.44
N ALA A 31 -9.15 16.28 6.87
CA ALA A 31 -8.69 17.03 8.04
C ALA A 31 -8.59 16.18 9.33
N ARG A 32 -9.43 15.15 9.48
CA ARG A 32 -9.41 14.25 10.65
C ARG A 32 -8.46 13.07 10.46
N MET A 33 -8.24 12.63 9.22
CA MET A 33 -7.51 11.41 8.88
C MET A 33 -6.05 11.65 8.49
N GLN A 34 -5.70 12.88 8.10
CA GLN A 34 -4.40 13.21 7.51
C GLN A 34 -3.20 13.02 8.42
N THR A 35 -3.36 12.88 9.73
CA THR A 35 -2.27 12.57 10.67
C THR A 35 -2.18 11.10 11.04
N ARG A 36 -3.12 10.27 10.56
CA ARG A 36 -3.15 8.84 10.90
C ARG A 36 -2.10 8.02 10.15
N TRP A 37 -1.60 8.51 9.01
CA TRP A 37 -0.69 7.76 8.14
C TRP A 37 0.51 7.18 8.90
N ILE A 38 1.12 7.95 9.82
CA ILE A 38 2.32 7.51 10.54
C ILE A 38 1.99 6.33 11.45
N TRP A 39 0.84 6.37 12.11
CA TRP A 39 0.36 5.29 12.97
C TRP A 39 -0.01 4.05 12.16
N GLU A 40 -0.57 4.20 10.95
CA GLU A 40 -0.86 3.08 10.07
C GLU A 40 0.44 2.40 9.58
N LEU A 41 1.47 3.18 9.25
CA LEU A 41 2.77 2.66 8.84
C LEU A 41 3.52 1.98 10.00
N LEU A 42 3.52 2.57 11.18
CA LEU A 42 4.12 1.97 12.37
C LEU A 42 3.41 0.68 12.80
N GLN A 43 2.08 0.62 12.66
CA GLN A 43 1.32 -0.61 12.88
C GLN A 43 1.70 -1.68 11.85
N ASN A 44 1.85 -1.33 10.57
CA ASN A 44 2.33 -2.26 9.54
C ASN A 44 3.71 -2.85 9.88
N ALA A 45 4.65 -2.03 10.36
CA ALA A 45 5.95 -2.52 10.81
C ALA A 45 5.83 -3.43 12.05
N ARG A 46 5.02 -3.05 13.04
CA ARG A 46 4.82 -3.84 14.27
C ARG A 46 4.19 -5.21 13.98
N ASP A 47 3.16 -5.24 13.13
CA ASP A 47 2.41 -6.46 12.83
C ASP A 47 3.24 -7.44 11.98
N THR A 48 4.39 -7.00 11.46
CA THR A 48 5.39 -7.81 10.77
C THR A 48 6.65 -8.03 11.62
N SER A 49 6.58 -7.88 12.95
CA SER A 49 7.74 -8.13 13.81
C SER A 49 8.34 -9.52 13.56
N PRO A 50 9.66 -9.65 13.35
CA PRO A 50 10.30 -10.95 13.13
C PRO A 50 10.18 -11.85 14.36
N ASP A 51 9.83 -13.13 14.16
CA ASP A 51 9.75 -14.14 15.24
C ASP A 51 11.14 -14.69 15.63
N ASP A 52 12.20 -14.32 14.91
CA ASP A 52 13.56 -14.84 15.07
C ASP A 52 14.41 -14.08 16.09
N GLY A 53 13.80 -13.16 16.84
CA GLY A 53 14.48 -12.34 17.86
C GLY A 53 15.27 -11.16 17.29
N GLN A 54 15.24 -10.92 15.97
CA GLN A 54 15.79 -9.69 15.41
C GLN A 54 15.00 -8.47 15.90
N ARG A 55 15.73 -7.39 16.19
CA ARG A 55 15.12 -6.11 16.57
C ARG A 55 14.42 -5.50 15.36
N LEU A 56 13.12 -5.24 15.50
CA LEU A 56 12.38 -4.41 14.57
C LEU A 56 12.90 -2.96 14.61
N VAL A 57 13.26 -2.45 13.44
CA VAL A 57 13.71 -1.09 13.16
C VAL A 57 12.81 -0.55 12.06
N ALA A 58 12.21 0.61 12.33
CA ALA A 58 11.48 1.39 11.34
C ALA A 58 12.15 2.76 11.19
N SER A 59 12.16 3.29 9.98
CA SER A 59 12.70 4.60 9.64
C SER A 59 11.66 5.39 8.84
N VAL A 60 11.56 6.68 9.16
CA VAL A 60 10.74 7.65 8.42
C VAL A 60 11.67 8.79 8.05
N LYS A 61 11.66 9.17 6.77
CA LYS A 61 12.45 10.28 6.25
C LYS A 61 11.60 11.12 5.30
N TYR A 62 11.63 12.44 5.44
CA TYR A 62 11.05 13.35 4.46
C TYR A 62 12.17 14.21 3.87
N GLU A 63 12.44 14.06 2.59
CA GLU A 63 13.45 14.84 1.89
C GLU A 63 13.10 15.03 0.42
N GLN A 64 13.45 16.17 -0.17
CA GLN A 64 13.30 16.43 -1.61
C GLN A 64 11.88 16.20 -2.14
N GLY A 65 10.85 16.45 -1.32
CA GLY A 65 9.45 16.22 -1.69
C GLY A 65 9.02 14.75 -1.63
N GLU A 66 9.84 13.86 -1.06
CA GLU A 66 9.50 12.44 -0.89
C GLU A 66 9.48 12.05 0.58
N LEU A 67 8.39 11.42 1.01
CA LEU A 67 8.35 10.71 2.28
C LEU A 67 8.73 9.24 2.03
N ILE A 68 9.70 8.74 2.79
CA ILE A 68 10.19 7.37 2.71
C ILE A 68 9.98 6.73 4.07
N PHE A 69 9.18 5.66 4.09
CA PHE A 69 9.03 4.76 5.23
C PHE A 69 9.67 3.42 4.93
N GLN A 70 10.47 2.89 5.85
CA GLN A 70 11.17 1.62 5.70
C GLN A 70 11.16 0.85 7.01
N HIS A 71 11.07 -0.49 6.96
CA HIS A 71 11.29 -1.34 8.12
C HIS A 71 11.90 -2.70 7.75
N ASN A 72 12.50 -3.37 8.75
CA ASN A 72 13.15 -4.69 8.61
C ASN A 72 12.27 -5.83 9.18
N GLY A 73 10.95 -5.72 9.02
CA GLY A 73 10.00 -6.74 9.47
C GLY A 73 10.06 -8.01 8.63
N ALA A 74 9.08 -8.89 8.81
CA ALA A 74 8.91 -10.10 8.04
C ALA A 74 8.85 -9.82 6.53
N LYS A 75 9.42 -10.73 5.74
CA LYS A 75 9.37 -10.69 4.27
C LYS A 75 7.95 -10.95 3.77
N PHE A 76 7.65 -10.45 2.58
CA PHE A 76 6.33 -10.58 1.99
C PHE A 76 6.05 -11.98 1.44
N LYS A 77 4.81 -12.41 1.64
CA LYS A 77 4.16 -13.46 0.86
C LYS A 77 3.56 -12.87 -0.41
N ILE A 78 3.54 -13.62 -1.50
CA ILE A 78 2.86 -13.20 -2.75
C ILE A 78 1.39 -12.83 -2.49
N LYS A 79 0.73 -13.54 -1.57
CA LYS A 79 -0.65 -13.23 -1.16
C LYS A 79 -0.77 -11.84 -0.51
N GLU A 80 0.21 -11.41 0.28
CA GLU A 80 0.22 -10.09 0.89
C GLU A 80 0.44 -8.99 -0.15
N ILE A 81 1.26 -9.26 -1.17
CA ILE A 81 1.38 -8.37 -2.34
C ILE A 81 0.04 -8.24 -3.09
N ALA A 82 -0.65 -9.35 -3.32
CA ALA A 82 -1.98 -9.33 -3.92
C ALA A 82 -2.98 -8.55 -3.04
N HIS A 83 -2.89 -8.66 -1.70
CA HIS A 83 -3.72 -7.86 -0.80
C HIS A 83 -3.36 -6.37 -0.83
N LEU A 84 -2.09 -5.97 -1.00
CA LEU A 84 -1.71 -4.57 -1.18
C LEU A 84 -2.27 -3.99 -2.50
N ILE A 85 -2.11 -4.74 -3.59
CA ILE A 85 -2.50 -4.32 -4.94
C ILE A 85 -4.01 -4.35 -5.14
N TYR A 86 -4.68 -5.41 -4.71
CA TYR A 86 -6.11 -5.54 -4.91
C TYR A 86 -6.90 -5.19 -3.65
N HIS A 87 -6.29 -4.78 -2.53
CA HIS A 87 -7.07 -4.44 -1.32
C HIS A 87 -8.02 -5.56 -0.85
N GLY A 88 -7.73 -6.80 -1.21
CA GLY A 88 -8.52 -7.98 -0.84
C GLY A 88 -8.25 -8.35 0.60
N SER A 89 -8.72 -7.58 1.57
CA SER A 89 -8.62 -8.03 2.95
C SER A 89 -9.56 -9.24 3.16
N THR A 90 -9.06 -10.27 3.86
CA THR A 90 -9.80 -11.48 4.23
C THR A 90 -10.81 -11.27 5.36
N LYS A 91 -11.13 -10.03 5.74
CA LYS A 91 -12.05 -9.75 6.85
C LYS A 91 -13.14 -8.81 6.38
N PHE A 92 -14.22 -9.40 5.90
CA PHE A 92 -15.48 -8.71 5.70
C PHE A 92 -16.05 -8.25 7.05
N GLU A 93 -16.62 -7.04 7.01
CA GLU A 93 -17.71 -6.50 7.83
C GLU A 93 -17.40 -6.00 9.25
N ASP A 94 -17.38 -4.66 9.39
CA ASP A 94 -18.40 -3.92 10.15
C ASP A 94 -18.39 -2.42 9.71
N GLU A 95 -19.52 -1.95 9.16
CA GLU A 95 -19.72 -0.60 8.60
C GLU A 95 -19.61 0.54 9.64
N GLU A 96 -19.55 0.22 10.93
CA GLU A 96 -19.47 1.23 12.02
C GLU A 96 -18.04 1.56 12.48
N THR A 97 -17.03 0.86 11.97
CA THR A 97 -15.64 1.04 12.38
C THR A 97 -14.75 1.33 11.18
N ILE A 98 -14.59 2.63 10.87
CA ILE A 98 -13.48 3.15 10.06
C ILE A 98 -12.19 2.84 10.83
N GLY A 99 -11.67 1.62 10.65
CA GLY A 99 -10.50 1.11 11.34
C GLY A 99 -10.71 -0.29 11.86
N GLN A 100 -10.61 -1.30 10.99
CA GLN A 100 -9.94 -2.55 11.35
C GLN A 100 -9.55 -3.34 10.08
N TYR A 101 -8.24 -3.49 9.91
CA TYR A 101 -7.50 -4.41 9.04
C TYR A 101 -7.75 -4.36 7.52
N GLY A 102 -6.79 -3.72 6.84
CA GLY A 102 -6.69 -3.63 5.38
C GLY A 102 -6.86 -2.21 4.84
N SER A 103 -7.57 -1.34 5.55
CA SER A 103 -7.82 0.06 5.17
C SER A 103 -6.75 1.05 5.62
N GLY A 104 -5.98 0.72 6.66
CA GLY A 104 -4.96 1.62 7.22
C GLY A 104 -3.94 2.07 6.19
N PHE A 105 -3.49 1.14 5.34
CA PHE A 105 -2.58 1.45 4.25
C PHE A 105 -3.23 2.38 3.20
N LEU A 106 -4.54 2.27 2.95
CA LEU A 106 -5.24 3.18 2.04
C LEU A 106 -5.22 4.62 2.55
N THR A 107 -5.31 4.83 3.87
CA THR A 107 -5.17 6.16 4.51
C THR A 107 -3.86 6.84 4.13
N THR A 108 -2.79 6.07 3.89
CA THR A 108 -1.49 6.65 3.48
C THR A 108 -1.54 7.30 2.09
N HIS A 109 -2.56 7.01 1.27
CA HIS A 109 -2.76 7.70 -0.02
C HIS A 109 -3.26 9.14 0.14
N LEU A 110 -3.60 9.58 1.36
CA LEU A 110 -3.81 11.00 1.66
C LEU A 110 -2.51 11.81 1.52
N LEU A 111 -1.35 11.18 1.67
CA LEU A 111 -0.04 11.82 1.46
C LEU A 111 0.30 11.94 -0.03
N SER A 112 -0.08 10.93 -0.80
CA SER A 112 0.19 10.85 -2.23
C SER A 112 -0.77 9.85 -2.89
N PRO A 113 -1.38 10.17 -4.05
CA PRO A 113 -2.11 9.21 -4.86
C PRO A 113 -1.23 8.04 -5.33
N THR A 114 0.09 8.25 -5.39
CA THR A 114 1.06 7.29 -5.88
C THR A 114 2.02 6.83 -4.78
N ILE A 115 2.23 5.52 -4.66
CA ILE A 115 3.18 4.92 -3.72
C ILE A 115 4.10 3.96 -4.47
N ASP A 116 5.40 4.22 -4.38
CA ASP A 116 6.44 3.30 -4.81
C ASP A 116 6.69 2.28 -3.69
N VAL A 117 6.31 1.02 -3.95
CA VAL A 117 6.44 -0.09 -3.01
C VAL A 117 7.61 -0.98 -3.42
N SER A 118 8.49 -1.32 -2.49
CA SER A 118 9.55 -2.30 -2.70
C SER A 118 9.82 -3.11 -1.44
N GLY A 119 10.33 -4.33 -1.60
CA GLY A 119 10.61 -5.20 -0.47
C GLY A 119 11.19 -6.54 -0.89
N GLN A 120 11.27 -7.46 0.08
CA GLN A 120 11.76 -8.81 -0.12
C GLN A 120 10.64 -9.84 0.03
N LEU A 121 10.63 -10.87 -0.81
CA LEU A 121 9.77 -12.04 -0.72
C LEU A 121 10.41 -13.14 0.16
N GLU A 122 9.58 -14.04 0.70
CA GLU A 122 10.05 -15.21 1.46
C GLU A 122 11.04 -16.10 0.68
N ASP A 123 10.92 -16.15 -0.66
CA ASP A 123 11.83 -16.90 -1.54
C ASP A 123 13.19 -16.19 -1.78
N GLY A 124 13.39 -15.02 -1.15
CA GLY A 124 14.63 -14.26 -1.18
C GLY A 124 14.68 -13.17 -2.25
N LYS A 125 13.76 -13.18 -3.22
CA LYS A 125 13.73 -12.19 -4.30
C LYS A 125 13.29 -10.81 -3.80
N PHE A 126 13.76 -9.79 -4.49
CA PHE A 126 13.34 -8.40 -4.32
C PHE A 126 12.33 -8.03 -5.39
N PHE A 127 11.39 -7.16 -5.04
CA PHE A 127 10.40 -6.63 -5.96
C PHE A 127 10.28 -5.11 -5.82
N LYS A 128 9.76 -4.48 -6.86
CA LYS A 128 9.29 -3.09 -6.83
C LYS A 128 8.07 -2.93 -7.73
N PHE A 129 7.03 -2.26 -7.26
CA PHE A 129 5.92 -1.82 -8.08
C PHE A 129 5.37 -0.48 -7.61
N CYS A 130 4.59 0.15 -8.47
CA CYS A 130 3.93 1.42 -8.17
C CYS A 130 2.43 1.18 -7.98
N LEU A 131 1.90 1.64 -6.85
CA LEU A 131 0.46 1.73 -6.59
C LEU A 131 -0.02 3.13 -6.95
N THR A 132 -1.10 3.24 -7.72
CA THR A 132 -1.75 4.52 -8.04
C THR A 132 -3.23 4.44 -7.72
N ARG A 133 -3.70 5.37 -6.88
CA ARG A 133 -5.05 5.46 -6.33
C ARG A 133 -5.63 6.85 -6.54
N GLU A 134 -5.88 7.19 -7.78
CA GLU A 134 -6.56 8.44 -8.12
C GLU A 134 -8.08 8.28 -7.99
N ILE A 135 -8.76 9.33 -7.52
CA ILE A 135 -10.22 9.38 -7.45
C ILE A 135 -10.75 9.71 -8.85
N GLY A 136 -10.76 8.69 -9.71
CA GLY A 136 -11.30 8.74 -11.07
C GLY A 136 -12.47 7.77 -11.25
N SER A 137 -12.40 6.98 -12.30
CA SER A 137 -13.34 5.89 -12.60
C SER A 137 -12.88 4.55 -12.03
N VAL A 138 -13.84 3.63 -11.85
CA VAL A 138 -13.54 2.23 -11.49
C VAL A 138 -12.60 1.60 -12.51
N LYS A 139 -12.83 1.87 -13.80
CA LYS A 139 -12.02 1.34 -14.89
C LYS A 139 -10.56 1.74 -14.76
N GLU A 140 -10.27 3.04 -14.58
CA GLU A 140 -8.89 3.53 -14.43
C GLU A 140 -8.19 2.93 -13.20
N LEU A 141 -8.93 2.76 -12.11
CA LEU A 141 -8.42 2.15 -10.88
C LEU A 141 -8.19 0.65 -11.02
N SER A 142 -9.05 -0.08 -11.74
CA SER A 142 -8.83 -1.49 -12.08
C SER A 142 -7.59 -1.65 -12.96
N GLU A 143 -7.45 -0.81 -13.99
CA GLU A 143 -6.27 -0.82 -14.85
C GLU A 143 -4.99 -0.47 -14.07
N SER A 144 -5.05 0.41 -13.05
CA SER A 144 -3.89 0.70 -12.21
C SER A 144 -3.51 -0.48 -11.31
N MET A 145 -4.48 -1.25 -10.81
CA MET A 145 -4.24 -2.49 -10.07
C MET A 145 -3.55 -3.53 -10.94
N ASP A 146 -4.03 -3.73 -12.17
CA ASP A 146 -3.47 -4.72 -13.09
C ASP A 146 -2.04 -4.32 -13.51
N ARG A 147 -1.79 -3.04 -13.81
CA ARG A 147 -0.43 -2.52 -14.05
C ARG A 147 0.49 -2.73 -12.85
N ALA A 148 0.00 -2.54 -11.63
CA ALA A 148 0.81 -2.77 -10.43
C ALA A 148 1.18 -4.26 -10.28
N TRP A 149 0.26 -5.18 -10.61
CA TRP A 149 0.52 -6.62 -10.61
C TRP A 149 1.54 -7.02 -11.69
N GLU A 150 1.43 -6.47 -12.89
CA GLU A 150 2.41 -6.66 -13.97
C GLU A 150 3.80 -6.17 -13.55
N ASN A 151 3.90 -4.93 -13.05
CA ASN A 151 5.16 -4.37 -12.53
C ASN A 151 5.78 -5.23 -11.42
N PHE A 152 4.96 -5.77 -10.52
CA PHE A 152 5.42 -6.68 -9.47
C PHE A 152 6.07 -7.95 -10.07
N ASN A 153 5.43 -8.56 -11.07
CA ASN A 153 5.96 -9.77 -11.71
C ASN A 153 7.26 -9.48 -12.48
N ASP A 154 7.34 -8.34 -13.17
CA ASP A 154 8.48 -7.98 -14.02
C ASP A 154 9.70 -7.46 -13.24
N SER A 155 9.51 -7.01 -12.00
CA SER A 155 10.57 -6.41 -11.17
C SER A 155 11.38 -7.40 -10.32
N GLN A 156 11.02 -8.69 -10.32
CA GLN A 156 11.62 -9.66 -9.42
C GLN A 156 13.12 -9.89 -9.72
N SER A 157 13.98 -9.72 -8.71
CA SER A 157 15.43 -9.88 -8.84
C SER A 157 16.07 -10.53 -7.61
N GLU A 158 17.27 -11.08 -7.75
CA GLU A 158 17.96 -11.79 -6.65
C GLU A 158 18.80 -10.87 -5.74
N ILE A 159 19.09 -9.63 -6.17
CA ILE A 159 20.04 -8.76 -5.47
C ILE A 159 19.30 -7.78 -4.54
N PRO A 160 19.58 -7.75 -3.22
CA PRO A 160 19.04 -6.75 -2.31
C PRO A 160 19.52 -5.35 -2.67
N PRO A 161 18.62 -4.38 -2.87
CA PRO A 161 19.02 -2.98 -2.92
C PRO A 161 19.23 -2.38 -1.52
N SER A 162 18.81 -3.06 -0.45
CA SER A 162 18.73 -2.52 0.92
C SER A 162 18.65 -3.64 1.97
N ASP A 163 19.05 -3.32 3.21
CA ASP A 163 18.87 -4.18 4.40
C ASP A 163 17.42 -4.16 4.93
N PHE A 164 16.59 -3.22 4.46
CA PHE A 164 15.16 -3.18 4.78
C PHE A 164 14.37 -4.16 3.92
N THR A 165 13.43 -4.86 4.57
CA THR A 165 12.55 -5.85 3.93
C THR A 165 11.29 -5.23 3.33
N THR A 166 10.96 -4.00 3.74
CA THR A 166 9.83 -3.21 3.22
C THR A 166 10.23 -1.74 3.09
N GLN A 167 9.80 -1.11 2.00
CA GLN A 167 9.89 0.31 1.76
C GLN A 167 8.64 0.82 1.05
N PHE A 168 8.08 1.92 1.56
CA PHE A 168 7.08 2.74 0.89
C PHE A 168 7.65 4.14 0.64
N ARG A 169 7.61 4.59 -0.61
CA ARG A 169 8.02 5.94 -1.01
C ARG A 169 6.81 6.68 -1.56
N TYR A 170 6.56 7.86 -1.00
CA TYR A 170 5.45 8.74 -1.33
C TYR A 170 6.02 10.01 -1.97
N PRO A 171 5.83 10.23 -3.28
CA PRO A 171 6.02 11.55 -3.88
C PRO A 171 4.96 12.50 -3.32
N VAL A 172 5.36 13.41 -2.44
CA VAL A 172 4.44 14.33 -1.76
C VAL A 172 4.35 15.61 -2.57
N ALA A 173 3.15 15.93 -3.04
CA ALA A 173 2.88 17.21 -3.68
C ALA A 173 2.94 18.37 -2.66
N ASP A 174 3.21 19.59 -3.13
CA ASP A 174 3.38 20.77 -2.27
C ASP A 174 2.17 21.03 -1.36
N ASP A 175 0.96 20.69 -1.80
CA ASP A 175 -0.29 20.84 -1.04
C ASP A 175 -0.54 19.75 0.02
N ALA A 176 0.26 18.68 0.02
CA ALA A 176 0.24 17.60 1.00
C ALA A 176 1.40 17.67 2.01
N ALA A 177 2.31 18.66 1.86
CA ALA A 177 3.45 18.84 2.76
C ALA A 177 3.03 19.11 4.22
N ASP A 178 1.94 19.86 4.42
CA ASP A 178 1.40 20.13 5.76
C ASP A 178 0.93 18.84 6.47
N ALA A 179 0.36 17.88 5.72
CA ALA A 179 -0.05 16.59 6.28
C ALA A 179 1.14 15.72 6.74
N VAL A 180 2.31 15.89 6.10
CA VAL A 180 3.57 15.28 6.55
C VAL A 180 4.08 15.97 7.81
N ALA A 181 3.99 17.30 7.88
CA ALA A 181 4.49 18.09 9.01
C ALA A 181 3.63 17.95 10.28
N GLU A 182 2.32 17.74 10.12
CA GLU A 182 1.36 17.60 11.23
C GLU A 182 1.27 16.19 11.83
N GLY A 183 1.71 15.16 11.09
CA GLY A 183 1.69 13.75 11.52
C GLY A 183 2.90 13.35 12.34
#